data_AF-A0A434ES67-F1
#
_entry.id   AF-A0A434ES67-F1
#
_cell.length_a   1.000
_cell.length_b   1.000
_cell.length_c   1.000
_cell.angle_alpha   90.00
_cell.angle_beta   90.00
_cell.angle_gamma   90.00
#
_symmetry.space_group_name_H-M   'P 1'
#
loop_
_entity.id
_entity.type
_entity.pdbx_description
1 polymer ?
#
loop_
_entity_poly.entity_id
_entity_poly.type
_entity_poly.pdbx_seq_one_letter_code
_entity_poly.pdbx_strand_id
1 'polypeptide(L)'
;MQTFPVFDLGQFETASAAQKKALGREVDHICRSTGFLAIKNHGVPQAVIDAAWSKAKAFFDLPPEEKQRSKAPYKGYPYGYLGPELEALAKSRNVDTPPDLKESFNGGPLRVPPGMKDPEALAFCYAETIWPAEPVGFVEAWKAYYAALEDLA
;
A
#
# COMPACT_ATOMS: atom_id res chain seq x y z
N MET A 1 -27.44 -8.33 -12.39
CA MET A 1 -26.32 -7.52 -11.86
C MET A 1 -25.25 -8.48 -11.38
N GLN A 2 -24.02 -8.41 -11.89
CA GLN A 2 -22.91 -9.14 -11.29
C GLN A 2 -22.48 -8.39 -10.03
N THR A 3 -22.51 -9.07 -8.88
CA THR A 3 -21.97 -8.56 -7.62
C THR A 3 -20.46 -8.75 -7.60
N PHE A 4 -19.72 -7.74 -7.16
CA PHE A 4 -18.27 -7.85 -6.98
C PHE A 4 -17.94 -8.91 -5.91
N PRO A 5 -16.96 -9.81 -6.12
CA PRO A 5 -16.63 -10.84 -5.15
C PRO A 5 -16.18 -10.27 -3.81
N VAL A 6 -16.80 -10.72 -2.71
CA VAL A 6 -16.42 -10.37 -1.34
C VAL A 6 -16.14 -11.64 -0.55
N PHE A 7 -14.89 -11.85 -0.15
CA PHE A 7 -14.46 -13.00 0.64
C PHE A 7 -14.45 -12.66 2.14
N ASP A 8 -15.01 -13.56 2.96
CA ASP A 8 -15.03 -13.42 4.41
C ASP A 8 -13.83 -14.13 5.04
N LEU A 9 -12.76 -13.40 5.35
CA LEU A 9 -11.56 -14.00 5.93
C LEU A 9 -11.81 -14.49 7.36
N GLY A 10 -12.65 -13.79 8.13
CA GLY A 10 -13.02 -14.21 9.48
C GLY A 10 -13.75 -15.56 9.51
N GLN A 11 -14.61 -15.81 8.51
CA GLN A 11 -15.22 -17.13 8.32
C GLN A 11 -14.16 -18.19 8.00
N PHE A 12 -13.19 -17.86 7.14
CA PHE A 12 -12.10 -18.77 6.82
C PHE A 12 -11.29 -19.15 8.06
N GLU A 13 -10.87 -18.18 8.88
CA GLU A 13 -10.00 -18.42 10.03
C GLU A 13 -10.60 -19.43 11.03
N THR A 14 -11.90 -19.33 11.26
CA THR A 14 -12.65 -20.15 12.24
C THR A 14 -13.25 -21.44 11.65
N ALA A 15 -13.10 -21.66 10.34
CA ALA A 15 -13.69 -22.80 9.65
C ALA A 15 -12.98 -24.13 9.92
N SER A 16 -13.75 -25.23 9.83
CA SER A 16 -13.19 -26.59 9.79
C SER A 16 -12.31 -26.81 8.55
N ALA A 17 -11.46 -27.84 8.57
CA ALA A 17 -10.59 -28.15 7.43
C ALA A 17 -11.35 -28.36 6.09
N ALA A 18 -12.52 -29.00 6.14
CA ALA A 18 -13.35 -29.21 4.95
C ALA A 18 -13.91 -27.88 4.40
N GLN A 19 -14.33 -26.98 5.30
CA GLN A 19 -14.82 -25.65 4.94
C GLN A 19 -13.70 -24.75 4.42
N LYS A 20 -12.51 -24.75 5.06
CA LYS A 20 -11.31 -24.05 4.56
C LYS A 20 -10.96 -24.49 3.14
N LYS A 21 -11.04 -25.79 2.83
CA LYS A 21 -10.83 -26.31 1.47
C LYS A 21 -11.88 -25.80 0.47
N ALA A 22 -13.13 -25.65 0.89
CA ALA A 22 -14.18 -25.08 0.04
C ALA A 22 -13.96 -23.58 -0.23
N LEU A 23 -13.68 -22.80 0.82
CA LEU A 23 -13.37 -21.38 0.74
C LEU A 23 -12.09 -21.12 -0.10
N GLY A 24 -11.06 -21.97 0.03
CA GLY A 24 -9.87 -21.87 -0.82
C GLY A 24 -10.16 -22.08 -2.31
N ARG A 25 -11.11 -22.97 -2.65
CA ARG A 25 -11.57 -23.13 -4.05
C ARG A 25 -12.36 -21.93 -4.55
N GLU A 26 -13.10 -21.26 -3.67
CA GLU A 26 -13.79 -20.02 -4.00
C GLU A 26 -12.78 -18.92 -4.33
N VAL A 27 -11.73 -18.75 -3.52
CA VAL A 27 -10.65 -17.80 -3.81
C VAL A 27 -9.95 -18.13 -5.13
N ASP A 28 -9.60 -19.41 -5.38
CA ASP A 28 -9.02 -19.84 -6.67
C ASP A 28 -9.93 -19.48 -7.85
N HIS A 29 -11.24 -19.73 -7.73
CA HIS A 29 -12.20 -19.39 -8.76
C HIS A 29 -12.27 -17.87 -9.01
N ILE A 30 -12.30 -17.05 -7.96
CA ILE A 30 -12.31 -15.59 -8.07
C ILE A 30 -11.03 -15.10 -8.76
N CYS A 31 -9.86 -15.56 -8.32
CA CYS A 31 -8.58 -15.19 -8.91
C CYS A 31 -8.46 -15.58 -10.40
N ARG A 32 -9.03 -16.71 -10.80
CA ARG A 32 -9.04 -17.15 -12.21
C ARG A 32 -10.07 -16.45 -13.09
N SER A 33 -11.11 -15.85 -12.50
CA SER A 33 -12.22 -15.26 -13.24
C SER A 33 -12.10 -13.74 -13.32
N THR A 34 -12.17 -13.05 -12.18
CA THR A 34 -12.09 -11.59 -12.11
C THR A 34 -10.67 -11.11 -11.86
N GLY A 35 -9.85 -11.90 -11.17
CA GLY A 35 -8.53 -11.48 -10.67
C GLY A 35 -8.59 -10.48 -9.52
N PHE A 36 -9.80 -10.13 -9.04
CA PHE A 36 -10.03 -9.13 -8.00
C PHE A 36 -11.12 -9.59 -7.01
N LEU A 37 -10.87 -9.35 -5.73
CA LEU A 37 -11.80 -9.59 -4.64
C LEU A 37 -11.68 -8.50 -3.58
N ALA A 38 -12.79 -8.23 -2.88
CA ALA A 38 -12.77 -7.50 -1.62
C ALA A 38 -12.70 -8.51 -0.47
N ILE A 39 -12.02 -8.16 0.61
CA ILE A 39 -11.95 -8.98 1.83
C ILE A 39 -12.71 -8.25 2.93
N LYS A 40 -13.58 -8.96 3.64
CA LYS A 40 -14.22 -8.48 4.88
C LYS A 40 -13.77 -9.33 6.06
N ASN A 41 -13.97 -8.81 7.27
CA ASN A 41 -13.57 -9.47 8.52
C ASN A 41 -12.09 -9.89 8.52
N HIS A 42 -11.22 -9.06 7.94
CA HIS A 42 -9.78 -9.32 7.80
C HIS A 42 -8.99 -9.16 9.11
N GLY A 43 -9.61 -8.74 10.20
CA GLY A 43 -8.96 -8.64 11.52
C GLY A 43 -8.09 -7.39 11.75
N VAL A 44 -7.68 -6.66 10.70
CA VAL A 44 -7.02 -5.34 10.86
C VAL A 44 -7.87 -4.40 11.72
N PRO A 45 -7.36 -3.88 12.86
CA PRO A 45 -8.16 -3.02 13.73
C PRO A 45 -8.57 -1.71 13.06
N GLN A 46 -9.85 -1.33 13.19
CA GLN A 46 -10.37 -0.11 12.58
C GLN A 46 -9.60 1.15 13.02
N ALA A 47 -9.17 1.22 14.28
CA ALA A 47 -8.38 2.35 14.78
C ALA A 47 -7.02 2.51 14.07
N VAL A 48 -6.40 1.41 13.60
CA VAL A 48 -5.14 1.47 12.84
C VAL A 48 -5.41 2.02 11.43
N ILE A 49 -6.48 1.57 10.79
CA ILE A 49 -6.94 2.08 9.48
C ILE A 49 -7.24 3.58 9.59
N ASP A 50 -8.05 3.97 10.58
CA ASP A 50 -8.47 5.36 10.79
C ASP A 50 -7.27 6.28 11.08
N ALA A 51 -6.31 5.82 11.88
CA ALA A 51 -5.09 6.57 12.16
C ALA A 51 -4.26 6.79 10.90
N ALA A 52 -4.06 5.75 10.07
CA ALA A 52 -3.32 5.86 8.81
C ALA A 52 -4.00 6.84 7.85
N TRP A 53 -5.33 6.73 7.66
CA TRP A 53 -6.09 7.64 6.80
C TRP A 53 -6.08 9.08 7.30
N SER A 54 -6.25 9.29 8.60
CA SER A 54 -6.23 10.62 9.22
C SER A 54 -4.87 11.29 9.01
N LYS A 55 -3.77 10.57 9.24
CA LYS A 55 -2.41 11.11 9.05
C LYS A 55 -2.06 11.32 7.59
N ALA A 56 -2.47 10.41 6.69
CA ALA A 56 -2.32 10.60 5.25
C ALA A 56 -3.04 11.87 4.77
N LYS A 57 -4.30 12.06 5.17
CA LYS A 57 -5.06 13.27 4.85
C LYS A 57 -4.37 14.53 5.37
N ALA A 58 -3.98 14.53 6.64
CA ALA A 58 -3.29 15.67 7.25
C ALA A 58 -1.94 15.98 6.57
N PHE A 59 -1.21 14.97 6.09
CA PHE A 59 0.00 15.17 5.29
C PHE A 59 -0.31 15.85 3.95
N PHE A 60 -1.30 15.37 3.21
CA PHE A 60 -1.63 15.94 1.90
C PHE A 60 -2.29 17.33 1.99
N ASP A 61 -2.91 17.66 3.12
CA ASP A 61 -3.43 18.99 3.45
C ASP A 61 -2.30 20.01 3.81
N LEU A 62 -1.04 19.57 3.96
CA LEU A 62 0.09 20.47 4.21
C LEU A 62 0.41 21.36 2.99
N PRO A 63 1.03 22.54 3.22
CA PRO A 63 1.58 23.35 2.14
C PRO A 63 2.56 22.54 1.26
N PRO A 64 2.61 22.81 -0.06
CA PRO A 64 3.48 22.07 -0.98
C PRO A 64 4.94 22.02 -0.54
N GLU A 65 5.49 23.11 0.00
CA GLU A 65 6.87 23.19 0.46
C GLU A 65 7.18 22.20 1.59
N GLU A 66 6.22 21.94 2.48
CA GLU A 66 6.38 20.99 3.58
C GLU A 66 6.31 19.54 3.07
N LYS A 67 5.39 19.25 2.14
CA LYS A 67 5.32 17.93 1.47
C LYS A 67 6.59 17.64 0.68
N GLN A 68 7.16 18.65 0.01
CA GLN A 68 8.39 18.51 -0.78
C GLN A 68 9.63 18.20 0.06
N ARG A 69 9.60 18.38 1.39
CA ARG A 69 10.72 18.00 2.27
C ARG A 69 10.94 16.48 2.33
N SER A 70 9.90 15.68 2.06
CA SER A 70 9.98 14.22 2.04
C SER A 70 10.06 13.64 0.63
N LYS A 71 10.41 14.45 -0.37
CA LYS A 71 10.48 14.00 -1.77
C LYS A 71 11.57 12.96 -2.00
N ALA A 72 11.37 12.15 -3.04
CA ALA A 72 12.42 11.29 -3.59
C ALA A 72 13.70 12.10 -3.89
N PRO A 73 14.90 11.65 -3.45
CA PRO A 73 16.14 12.41 -3.59
C PRO A 73 16.61 12.52 -5.05
N TYR A 74 16.20 11.58 -5.90
CA TYR A 74 16.50 11.57 -7.33
C TYR A 74 15.41 10.80 -8.11
N LYS A 75 15.35 11.02 -9.42
CA LYS A 75 14.40 10.34 -10.31
C LYS A 75 14.65 8.83 -10.31
N GLY A 76 13.60 8.05 -10.03
CA GLY A 76 13.66 6.58 -9.97
C GLY A 76 13.90 6.03 -8.56
N TYR A 77 14.08 6.88 -7.55
CA TYR A 77 14.00 6.42 -6.17
C TYR A 77 12.56 5.99 -5.83
N PRO A 78 12.36 4.83 -5.17
CA PRO A 78 11.01 4.25 -5.05
C PRO A 78 10.13 4.90 -3.97
N TYR A 79 10.71 5.61 -3.01
CA TYR A 79 10.02 6.05 -1.80
C TYR A 79 10.07 7.56 -1.54
N GLY A 80 9.17 8.03 -0.69
CA GLY A 80 8.95 9.44 -0.38
C GLY A 80 7.78 10.05 -1.16
N TYR A 81 7.67 11.37 -1.06
CA TYR A 81 6.64 12.16 -1.71
C TYR A 81 6.92 12.34 -3.21
N LEU A 82 5.87 12.18 -4.01
CA LEU A 82 5.82 12.44 -5.44
C LEU A 82 4.67 13.42 -5.67
N GLY A 83 5.03 14.69 -5.87
CA GLY A 83 4.07 15.75 -6.16
C GLY A 83 3.41 15.65 -7.54
N PRO A 84 2.47 16.56 -7.82
CA PRO A 84 1.78 16.60 -9.11
C PRO A 84 2.77 16.76 -10.27
N GLU A 85 2.41 16.20 -11.43
CA GLU A 85 3.19 16.24 -12.67
C GLU A 85 4.49 15.41 -12.72
N LEU A 86 4.84 14.69 -11.65
CA LEU A 86 6.02 13.80 -11.63
C LEU A 86 5.74 12.39 -12.17
N GLU A 87 4.51 11.91 -12.09
CA GLU A 87 4.09 10.62 -12.63
C GLU A 87 2.99 10.78 -13.70
N ALA A 88 3.26 10.28 -14.91
CA ALA A 88 2.26 10.18 -15.97
C ALA A 88 1.91 8.70 -16.16
N LEU A 89 0.79 8.22 -15.61
CA LEU A 89 0.36 6.84 -15.77
C LEU A 89 0.16 6.48 -17.26
N ALA A 90 -0.20 7.44 -18.11
CA ALA A 90 -0.40 7.23 -19.54
C ALA A 90 0.90 7.00 -20.35
N LYS A 91 2.08 7.38 -19.83
CA LYS A 91 3.36 7.07 -20.51
C LYS A 91 3.63 5.57 -20.59
N SER A 92 3.13 4.79 -19.64
CA SER A 92 3.20 3.31 -19.69
C SER A 92 2.44 2.71 -20.90
N ARG A 93 1.56 3.49 -21.53
CA ARG A 93 0.80 3.12 -22.73
C ARG A 93 1.23 3.91 -23.98
N ASN A 94 2.33 4.65 -23.90
CA ASN A 94 2.85 5.48 -25.00
C ASN A 94 1.83 6.52 -25.53
N VAL A 95 0.90 6.95 -24.67
CA VAL A 95 -0.09 8.00 -24.96
C VAL A 95 0.29 9.23 -24.15
N ASP A 96 0.45 10.37 -24.83
CA ASP A 96 0.58 11.66 -24.15
C ASP A 96 -0.81 12.10 -23.66
N THR A 97 -1.03 11.99 -22.34
CA THR A 97 -2.12 12.67 -21.65
C THR A 97 -1.55 13.80 -20.81
N PRO A 98 -2.36 14.82 -20.45
CA PRO A 98 -2.01 15.70 -19.35
C PRO A 98 -1.61 14.87 -18.11
N PRO A 99 -0.64 15.33 -17.31
CA PRO A 99 -0.26 14.65 -16.09
C PRO A 99 -1.47 14.46 -15.17
N ASP A 100 -1.51 13.31 -14.50
CA ASP A 100 -2.58 13.07 -13.51
C ASP A 100 -2.50 14.15 -12.43
N LEU A 101 -3.65 14.73 -12.07
CA LEU A 101 -3.77 15.60 -10.91
C LEU A 101 -3.75 14.74 -9.64
N LYS A 102 -2.61 14.09 -9.41
CA LYS A 102 -2.37 13.22 -8.26
C LYS A 102 -1.05 13.59 -7.62
N GLU A 103 -1.03 13.43 -6.31
CA GLU A 103 0.16 13.35 -5.52
C GLU A 103 0.16 12.00 -4.80
N SER A 104 1.33 11.48 -4.48
CA SER A 104 1.47 10.23 -3.75
C SER A 104 2.62 10.29 -2.77
N PHE A 105 2.54 9.43 -1.77
CA PHE A 105 3.64 9.14 -0.86
C PHE A 105 3.84 7.63 -0.86
N ASN A 106 5.05 7.19 -1.19
CA ASN A 106 5.39 5.77 -1.22
C ASN A 106 6.31 5.44 -0.04
N GLY A 107 5.97 4.39 0.70
CA GLY A 107 6.78 3.86 1.79
C GLY A 107 7.11 2.40 1.54
N GLY A 108 8.37 2.04 1.78
CA GLY A 108 8.90 0.70 1.59
C GLY A 108 8.73 -0.21 2.80
N PRO A 109 9.26 -1.45 2.70
CA PRO A 109 9.34 -2.38 3.82
C PRO A 109 10.00 -1.77 5.05
N LEU A 110 9.47 -2.11 6.23
CA LEU A 110 9.99 -1.60 7.51
C LEU A 110 11.33 -2.22 7.92
N ARG A 111 11.71 -3.32 7.27
CA ARG A 111 12.93 -4.10 7.54
C ARG A 111 13.45 -4.74 6.28
N VAL A 112 14.77 -4.92 6.24
CA VAL A 112 15.44 -5.75 5.25
C VAL A 112 15.38 -7.21 5.71
N PRO A 113 15.00 -8.18 4.86
CA PRO A 113 15.02 -9.59 5.23
C PRO A 113 16.43 -10.05 5.64
N PRO A 114 16.56 -10.90 6.67
CA PRO A 114 17.84 -11.46 7.07
C PRO A 114 18.53 -12.17 5.91
N GLY A 115 19.82 -11.89 5.71
CA GLY A 115 20.62 -12.51 4.65
C GLY A 115 20.41 -11.94 3.25
N MET A 116 19.58 -10.89 3.09
CA MET A 116 19.48 -10.16 1.83
C MET A 116 20.83 -9.51 1.47
N LYS A 117 21.34 -9.83 0.28
CA LYS A 117 22.64 -9.36 -0.23
C LYS A 117 22.59 -8.83 -1.65
N ASP A 118 21.44 -8.97 -2.32
CA ASP A 118 21.28 -8.51 -3.68
C ASP A 118 21.37 -6.97 -3.70
N PRO A 119 22.38 -6.40 -4.38
CA PRO A 119 22.61 -4.96 -4.35
C PRO A 119 21.47 -4.17 -5.04
N GLU A 120 20.80 -4.74 -6.04
CA GLU A 120 19.69 -4.09 -6.72
C GLU A 120 18.44 -4.08 -5.84
N ALA A 121 18.15 -5.21 -5.17
CA ALA A 121 17.06 -5.28 -4.20
C ALA A 121 17.29 -4.32 -3.02
N LEU A 122 18.52 -4.22 -2.52
CA LEU A 122 18.87 -3.30 -1.44
C LEU A 122 18.76 -1.83 -1.87
N ALA A 123 19.15 -1.51 -3.10
CA ALA A 123 19.11 -0.14 -3.63
C ALA A 123 17.70 0.31 -4.04
N PHE A 124 16.77 -0.61 -4.31
CA PHE A 124 15.41 -0.31 -4.75
C PHE A 124 14.35 -0.81 -3.76
N CYS A 125 14.11 -2.12 -3.70
CA CYS A 125 13.05 -2.71 -2.87
C CYS A 125 13.20 -2.35 -1.38
N TYR A 126 14.43 -2.26 -0.88
CA TYR A 126 14.73 -1.96 0.52
C TYR A 126 15.40 -0.62 0.73
N ALA A 127 15.28 0.29 -0.24
CA ALA A 127 15.70 1.68 -0.06
C ALA A 127 14.98 2.30 1.15
N GLU A 128 15.65 3.22 1.83
CA GLU A 128 15.06 3.90 2.98
C GLU A 128 13.84 4.75 2.55
N THR A 129 12.78 4.76 3.36
CA THR A 129 11.68 5.69 3.10
C THR A 129 12.04 7.08 3.63
N ILE A 130 11.93 8.10 2.76
CA ILE A 130 12.14 9.49 3.16
C ILE A 130 10.88 9.97 3.89
N TRP A 131 10.89 9.88 5.22
CA TRP A 131 9.72 10.21 6.04
C TRP A 131 9.52 11.73 6.18
N PRO A 132 8.26 12.21 6.24
CA PRO A 132 7.98 13.59 6.56
C PRO A 132 8.11 13.83 8.08
N ALA A 133 8.48 15.05 8.46
CA ALA A 133 8.51 15.46 9.87
C ALA A 133 7.11 15.79 10.42
N GLU A 134 6.19 16.21 9.54
CA GLU A 134 4.81 16.53 9.83
C GLU A 134 3.86 15.74 8.91
N PRO A 135 2.63 15.42 9.34
CA PRO A 135 2.09 15.65 10.68
C PRO A 135 2.74 14.72 11.71
N VAL A 136 2.95 15.20 12.94
CA VAL A 136 3.36 14.35 14.07
C VAL A 136 2.48 13.09 14.14
N GLY A 137 3.11 11.91 14.24
CA GLY A 137 2.43 10.62 14.27
C GLY A 137 2.22 9.97 12.90
N PHE A 138 2.63 10.61 11.80
CA PHE A 138 2.52 10.03 10.44
C PHE A 138 3.29 8.71 10.32
N VAL A 139 4.55 8.72 10.73
CA VAL A 139 5.45 7.56 10.59
C VAL A 139 4.96 6.38 11.43
N GLU A 140 4.48 6.64 12.63
CA GLU A 140 3.93 5.66 13.56
C GLU A 140 2.65 5.03 13.00
N ALA A 141 1.71 5.86 12.52
CA ALA A 141 0.47 5.37 11.91
C ALA A 141 0.75 4.55 10.65
N TRP A 142 1.69 5.01 9.80
CA TRP A 142 2.11 4.26 8.62
C TRP A 142 2.69 2.90 8.99
N LYS A 143 3.64 2.87 9.92
CA LYS A 143 4.30 1.63 10.36
C LYS A 143 3.30 0.63 10.96
N ALA A 144 2.37 1.11 11.78
CA ALA A 144 1.33 0.28 12.37
C ALA A 144 0.43 -0.36 11.29
N TYR A 145 0.03 0.43 10.30
CA TYR A 145 -0.82 -0.07 9.21
C TYR A 145 -0.05 -1.00 8.26
N TYR A 146 1.20 -0.67 7.92
CA TYR A 146 2.05 -1.54 7.11
C TYR A 146 2.24 -2.92 7.77
N ALA A 147 2.56 -2.95 9.07
CA ALA A 147 2.72 -4.20 9.81
C ALA A 147 1.42 -5.01 9.83
N ALA A 148 0.27 -4.36 10.06
CA ALA A 148 -1.02 -5.05 10.06
C ALA A 148 -1.40 -5.63 8.69
N LEU A 149 -0.95 -5.01 7.59
CA LEU A 149 -1.14 -5.55 6.23
C LEU A 149 -0.10 -6.63 5.87
N GLU A 150 1.13 -6.52 6.37
CA GLU A 150 2.15 -7.57 6.24
C GLU A 150 1.70 -8.86 6.96
N ASP A 151 1.12 -8.76 8.15
CA ASP A 151 0.60 -9.90 8.91
C ASP A 151 -0.65 -10.54 8.26
N LEU A 152 -1.36 -9.80 7.41
CA LEU A 152 -2.56 -10.27 6.69
C LEU A 152 -2.22 -11.09 5.44
N ALA A 153 -1.06 -10.86 4.83
CA ALA A 153 -0.65 -11.38 3.52
C ALA A 153 0.01 -12.77 3.60
#